data_AF-A0A925BTZ8-F1
#
_entry.id   AF-A0A925BTZ8-F1
#
_cell.length_a   1.000
_cell.length_b   1.000
_cell.length_c   1.000
_cell.angle_alpha   90.00
_cell.angle_beta   90.00
_cell.angle_gamma   90.00
#
_symmetry.space_group_name_H-M   'P 1'
#
loop_
_entity.id
_entity.type
_entity.pdbx_description
1 polymer ?
#
loop_
_entity_poly.entity_id
_entity_poly.type
_entity_poly.pdbx_seq_one_letter_code
_entity_poly.pdbx_strand_id
1 'polypeptide(L)'
;MQNIQVVKTQIPIDYGKVAEFCQRWKATEFALFGSVLRDDFRLDSSDIDVLVSFAQDAHWTLLDWVDMEEDAKKIFGREVDLVSRRGIERSRNYL
;
A
#
# COMPACT_ATOMS: atom_id res chain seq x y z
N MET A 1 6.05 18.06 -1.69
CA MET A 1 4.60 17.86 -1.88
C MET A 1 4.43 16.51 -2.55
N GLN A 2 3.93 15.49 -1.85
CA GLN A 2 3.68 14.17 -2.43
C GLN A 2 2.41 14.27 -3.30
N ASN A 3 2.51 13.93 -4.58
CA ASN A 3 1.37 13.92 -5.50
C ASN A 3 0.53 12.67 -5.22
N ILE A 4 -0.56 12.81 -4.48
CA ILE A 4 -1.52 11.73 -4.25
C ILE A 4 -2.42 11.65 -5.49
N GLN A 5 -2.29 10.57 -6.28
CA GLN A 5 -3.22 10.28 -7.37
C GLN A 5 -4.52 9.68 -6.78
N VAL A 6 -5.64 10.34 -7.02
CA VAL A 6 -6.94 9.93 -6.49
C VAL A 6 -7.59 8.95 -7.45
N VAL A 7 -7.63 7.67 -7.07
CA VAL A 7 -8.40 6.65 -7.78
C VAL A 7 -9.76 6.51 -7.10
N LYS A 8 -10.85 6.43 -7.87
CA LYS A 8 -12.19 6.17 -7.34
C LYS A 8 -12.24 4.74 -6.82
N THR A 9 -12.29 4.56 -5.52
CA THR A 9 -12.39 3.25 -4.87
C THR A 9 -13.72 3.11 -4.12
N GLN A 10 -14.16 1.88 -3.89
CA GLN A 10 -15.37 1.58 -3.11
C GLN A 10 -15.11 1.60 -1.59
N ILE A 11 -13.87 1.89 -1.17
CA ILE A 11 -13.41 1.81 0.22
C ILE A 11 -13.20 3.24 0.74
N PRO A 12 -13.69 3.58 1.94
CA PRO A 12 -13.37 4.86 2.57
C PRO A 12 -11.86 4.93 2.88
N ILE A 13 -11.19 5.96 2.38
CA ILE A 13 -9.75 6.20 2.61
C ILE A 13 -9.58 7.45 3.47
N ASP A 14 -8.91 7.31 4.60
CA ASP A 14 -8.43 8.44 5.39
C ASP A 14 -7.09 8.93 4.85
N TYR A 15 -7.15 9.95 3.99
CA TYR A 15 -5.96 10.51 3.36
C TYR A 15 -4.97 11.14 4.35
N GLY A 16 -5.42 11.55 5.54
CA GLY A 16 -4.54 12.06 6.60
C GLY A 16 -3.63 10.95 7.10
N LYS A 17 -4.21 9.79 7.42
CA LYS A 17 -3.45 8.59 7.84
C LYS A 17 -2.53 8.07 6.73
N VAL A 18 -2.97 8.11 5.47
CA VAL A 18 -2.11 7.74 4.33
C VAL A 18 -0.91 8.68 4.20
N ALA A 19 -1.11 9.99 4.38
CA ALA A 19 -0.02 10.96 4.35
C ALA A 19 0.96 10.75 5.51
N GLU A 20 0.47 10.50 6.73
CA GLU A 20 1.30 10.15 7.89
C GLU A 20 2.11 8.89 7.66
N PHE A 21 1.48 7.84 7.12
CA PHE A 21 2.16 6.60 6.72
C PHE A 21 3.28 6.89 5.71
N CYS A 22 2.98 7.66 4.67
CA CYS A 22 3.95 8.00 3.63
C CYS A 22 5.12 8.82 4.17
N GLN A 23 4.87 9.72 5.12
CA GLN A 23 5.91 10.49 5.79
C GLN A 23 6.78 9.61 6.69
N ARG A 24 6.16 8.75 7.52
CA ARG A 24 6.85 7.85 8.46
C ARG A 24 7.78 6.89 7.72
N TRP A 25 7.26 6.26 6.67
CA TRP A 25 7.95 5.19 5.95
C TRP A 25 8.71 5.68 4.71
N LYS A 26 8.89 6.99 4.55
CA LYS A 26 9.52 7.61 3.37
C LYS A 26 8.95 7.08 2.04
N ALA A 27 7.64 6.82 2.01
CA ALA A 27 6.97 6.39 0.80
C ALA A 27 6.85 7.57 -0.18
N THR A 28 7.20 7.34 -1.43
CA THR A 28 7.06 8.30 -2.53
C THR A 28 5.76 8.06 -3.31
N GLU A 29 5.22 6.85 -3.25
CA GLU A 29 3.98 6.44 -3.88
C GLU A 29 3.25 5.47 -2.97
N PHE A 30 1.94 5.66 -2.83
CA PHE A 30 1.03 4.74 -2.16
C PHE A 30 -0.16 4.53 -3.09
N ALA A 31 -0.33 3.32 -3.60
CA ALA A 31 -1.37 3.01 -4.57
C ALA A 31 -2.13 1.77 -4.13
N LEU A 32 -3.46 1.83 -4.22
CA LEU A 32 -4.29 0.63 -4.10
C LEU A 32 -4.31 -0.07 -5.46
N PHE A 33 -4.12 -1.39 -5.45
CA PHE A 33 -4.15 -2.20 -6.66
C PHE A 33 -4.94 -3.49 -6.42
N GLY A 34 -4.93 -4.39 -7.40
CA GLY A 34 -5.54 -5.70 -7.24
C GLY A 34 -7.07 -5.66 -7.20
N SER A 35 -7.64 -6.48 -6.31
CA SER A 35 -9.08 -6.81 -6.31
C SER A 35 -9.97 -5.60 -5.98
N VAL A 36 -9.44 -4.59 -5.28
CA VAL A 36 -10.13 -3.31 -4.94
C VAL A 36 -10.65 -2.56 -6.17
N LEU A 37 -10.06 -2.80 -7.34
CA LEU A 37 -10.43 -2.14 -8.59
C LEU A 37 -11.46 -2.95 -9.41
N ARG A 38 -11.84 -4.15 -8.97
CA ARG A 38 -12.78 -5.02 -9.68
C ARG A 38 -14.19 -4.93 -9.09
N ASP A 39 -15.19 -5.13 -9.93
CA ASP A 39 -16.62 -5.03 -9.53
C ASP A 39 -17.07 -6.16 -8.60
N ASP A 40 -16.30 -7.25 -8.49
CA ASP A 40 -16.54 -8.38 -7.59
C ASP A 40 -15.86 -8.23 -6.22
N PHE A 41 -15.25 -7.08 -5.94
CA PHE A 41 -14.62 -6.80 -4.64
C PHE A 41 -15.63 -6.91 -3.51
N ARG A 42 -15.35 -7.85 -2.60
CA ARG A 42 -16.17 -8.05 -1.41
C ARG A 42 -15.59 -7.26 -0.24
N LEU A 43 -16.23 -6.13 0.02
CA LEU A 43 -15.93 -5.23 1.14
C LEU A 43 -15.88 -5.96 2.50
N ASP A 44 -16.51 -7.11 2.66
CA ASP A 44 -16.56 -7.86 3.93
C ASP A 44 -15.45 -8.90 4.09
N SER A 45 -14.77 -9.33 3.02
CA SER A 45 -13.94 -10.55 3.06
C SER A 45 -12.63 -10.49 2.27
N SER A 46 -12.40 -9.46 1.45
CA SER A 46 -11.17 -9.34 0.64
C SER A 46 -10.07 -8.56 1.35
N ASP A 47 -8.81 -8.95 1.20
CA ASP A 47 -7.69 -8.14 1.68
C ASP A 47 -7.52 -6.88 0.80
N ILE A 48 -6.83 -5.85 1.30
CA ILE A 48 -6.48 -4.68 0.50
C ILE A 48 -5.04 -4.80 0.01
N ASP A 49 -4.86 -4.87 -1.30
CA ASP A 49 -3.53 -4.86 -1.92
C ASP A 49 -3.01 -3.42 -2.03
N VAL A 50 -1.87 -3.13 -1.39
CA VAL A 50 -1.22 -1.81 -1.38
C VAL A 50 0.17 -1.88 -2.02
N LEU A 51 0.35 -1.15 -3.12
CA LEU A 51 1.63 -0.99 -3.78
C LEU A 51 2.31 0.26 -3.23
N VAL A 52 3.51 0.08 -2.68
CA VAL A 52 4.30 1.16 -2.12
C VAL A 52 5.64 1.30 -2.84
N SER A 53 5.98 2.55 -3.16
CA SER A 53 7.31 2.94 -3.63
C SER A 53 7.97 3.79 -2.55
N PHE A 54 9.27 3.61 -2.33
CA PHE A 54 10.02 4.33 -1.31
C PHE A 54 11.08 5.24 -1.93
N ALA A 55 11.50 6.24 -1.14
CA ALA A 55 12.66 7.05 -1.45
C ALA A 55 13.93 6.18 -1.61
N GLN A 56 14.90 6.65 -2.39
CA GLN A 56 16.10 5.86 -2.71
C GLN A 56 16.99 5.57 -1.50
N ASP A 57 16.96 6.47 -0.50
CA ASP A 57 17.67 6.39 0.77
C ASP A 57 16.87 5.65 1.87
N ALA A 58 15.70 5.10 1.55
CA ALA A 58 14.92 4.30 2.46
C ALA A 58 15.48 2.87 2.53
N HIS A 59 15.97 2.50 3.71
CA HIS A 59 16.49 1.17 4.00
C HIS A 59 15.66 0.56 5.13
N TRP A 60 14.87 -0.45 4.79
CA TRP A 60 13.95 -1.12 5.72
C TRP A 60 14.41 -2.57 5.95
N THR A 61 14.32 -3.01 7.20
CA THR A 61 14.52 -4.40 7.61
C THR A 61 13.22 -5.20 7.45
N LEU A 62 13.29 -6.51 7.65
CA LEU A 62 12.10 -7.36 7.70
C LEU A 62 11.18 -7.01 8.88
N LEU A 63 11.71 -6.54 10.00
CA LEU A 63 10.89 -6.12 11.14
C LEU A 63 10.17 -4.80 10.84
N ASP A 64 10.85 -3.85 10.18
CA ASP A 64 10.22 -2.62 9.71
C ASP A 64 9.07 -2.92 8.72
N TRP A 65 9.22 -3.97 7.91
CA TRP A 65 8.17 -4.42 6.99
C TRP A 65 6.91 -4.88 7.74
N VAL A 66 7.07 -5.68 8.79
CA VAL A 66 5.95 -6.13 9.64
C VAL A 66 5.26 -4.95 10.31
N ASP A 67 6.03 -4.00 10.87
CA ASP A 67 5.48 -2.79 11.48
C ASP A 67 4.74 -1.92 10.45
N MET A 68 5.25 -1.88 9.22
CA MET A 68 4.64 -1.13 8.11
C MET A 68 3.32 -1.76 7.67
N GLU A 69 3.25 -3.09 7.56
CA GLU A 69 1.99 -3.79 7.31
C GLU A 69 0.96 -3.49 8.40
N GLU A 70 1.34 -3.59 9.68
CA GLU A 70 0.45 -3.27 10.80
C GLU A 70 -0.03 -1.82 10.80
N ASP A 71 0.84 -0.87 10.45
CA ASP A 71 0.44 0.53 10.27
C ASP A 71 -0.53 0.71 9.10
N ALA A 72 -0.31 0.02 7.98
CA ALA A 72 -1.23 0.04 6.85
C ALA A 72 -2.59 -0.55 7.22
N LYS A 73 -2.64 -1.67 7.96
CA LYS A 73 -3.89 -2.26 8.48
C LYS A 73 -4.68 -1.29 9.33
N LYS A 74 -4.03 -0.46 10.15
CA LYS A 74 -4.70 0.57 10.97
C LYS A 74 -5.34 1.69 10.14
N ILE A 75 -4.88 1.91 8.90
CA ILE A 75 -5.49 2.89 7.99
C ILE A 75 -6.86 2.39 7.55
N PHE A 76 -6.95 1.11 7.15
CA PHE A 76 -8.16 0.55 6.54
C PHE A 76 -9.03 -0.26 7.50
N GLY A 77 -8.53 -0.61 8.69
CA GLY A 77 -9.23 -1.45 9.67
C GLY A 77 -9.41 -2.91 9.25
N ARG A 78 -8.55 -3.41 8.36
CA ARG A 78 -8.59 -4.78 7.83
C ARG A 78 -7.20 -5.23 7.38
N GLU A 79 -7.09 -6.50 7.04
CA GLU A 79 -5.86 -7.08 6.47
C GLU A 79 -5.46 -6.35 5.18
N VAL A 80 -4.14 -6.11 5.08
CA VAL A 80 -3.50 -5.40 3.97
C VAL A 80 -2.36 -6.26 3.49
N ASP A 81 -2.34 -6.56 2.19
CA ASP A 81 -1.17 -7.13 1.53
C ASP A 81 -0.31 -5.98 1.00
N LEU A 82 0.80 -5.73 1.69
CA LEU A 82 1.73 -4.68 1.30
C LEU A 82 2.72 -5.25 0.30
N VAL A 83 2.90 -4.56 -0.82
CA VAL A 83 3.87 -4.97 -1.84
C VAL A 83 4.75 -3.80 -2.23
N SER A 84 6.07 -4.03 -2.23
CA SER A 84 7.00 -3.01 -2.72
C SER A 84 7.10 -3.09 -4.25
N ARG A 85 7.02 -1.94 -4.93
CA ARG A 85 7.22 -1.88 -6.39
C ARG A 85 8.55 -2.51 -6.82
N ARG A 86 9.63 -2.26 -6.07
CA ARG A 86 10.95 -2.87 -6.30
C ARG A 86 10.95 -4.40 -6.14
N GLY A 87 10.11 -4.95 -5.25
CA GLY A 87 9.95 -6.38 -5.07
C GLY A 87 9.30 -7.04 -6.29
N ILE A 88 8.27 -6.41 -6.86
CA ILE A 88 7.61 -6.87 -8.09
C ILE A 88 8.55 -6.76 -9.30
N GLU A 89 9.24 -5.64 -9.48
CA GLU A 89 10.15 -5.46 -10.63
C GLU A 89 11.31 -6.47 -10.63
N ARG A 90 11.71 -6.97 -9.45
CA ARG A 90 12.73 -8.02 -9.31
C ARG A 90 12.16 -9.43 -9.42
N SER A 91 10.86 -9.59 -9.23
CA SER A 91 10.10 -10.81 -9.50
C SER A 91 9.98 -10.98 -11.03
N ARG A 92 11.04 -11.49 -11.65
CA ARG A 92 11.03 -11.96 -13.04
C ARG A 92 10.07 -13.17 -13.14
N ASN A 93 8.76 -12.94 -13.19
CA ASN A 93 7.84 -13.88 -13.82
C ASN A 93 8.04 -13.75 -15.33
N TYR A 94 8.98 -14.55 -15.87
CA TYR A 94 8.95 -14.87 -17.29
C TYR A 94 7.73 -15.74 -17.52
N LEU A 95 6.76 -15.20 -18.26
CA LEU A 95 5.78 -16.02 -18.97
C LEU A 95 6.49 -16.81 -20.07
#